data_AF-A0A5R2N3E7-F1
#
_entry.id   AF-A0A5R2N3E7-F1
#
_cell.length_a   1.000
_cell.length_b   1.000
_cell.length_c   1.000
_cell.angle_alpha   90.00
_cell.angle_beta   90.00
_cell.angle_gamma   90.00
#
_symmetry.space_group_name_H-M   'P 1'
#
loop_
_entity.id
_entity.type
_entity.pdbx_description
1 polymer ?
#
loop_
_entity_poly.entity_id
_entity_poly.type
_entity_poly.pdbx_seq_one_letter_code
_entity_poly.pdbx_strand_id
1 'polypeptide(L)'
;QGRLRQGQDVSDDLADARTEGHQINETFDALLRIAQIEAGARKARFTDVDLGEILQTIAEIYTDVAEDDGKVLSPTQLNEMVDRVHGDRELLTQMFANLVENALRHCPPGTSIKLSVTRQGDRVLAGVCDNGPGIPADEREKVFQRLYRLDPSRSTPGSGLG
;
A
#
# COMPACT_ATOMS: atom_id res chain seq x y z
N GLN A 1 -45.27 6.85 -8.92
CA GLN A 1 -43.84 7.18 -8.80
C GLN A 1 -43.11 6.43 -7.66
N GLY A 2 -43.67 5.33 -7.10
CA GLY A 2 -43.07 4.63 -5.95
C GLY A 2 -42.14 3.44 -6.24
N ARG A 3 -42.16 2.85 -7.45
CA ARG A 3 -41.32 1.67 -7.78
C ARG A 3 -39.85 1.97 -8.07
N LEU A 4 -39.51 3.19 -8.49
CA LEU A 4 -38.13 3.56 -8.82
C LEU A 4 -37.27 3.80 -7.57
N ARG A 5 -37.86 4.30 -6.47
CA ARG A 5 -37.14 4.49 -5.20
C ARG A 5 -36.80 3.17 -4.50
N GLN A 6 -37.69 2.18 -4.57
CA GLN A 6 -37.52 0.89 -3.90
C GLN A 6 -36.46 -0.01 -4.56
N GLY A 7 -36.17 0.19 -5.86
CA GLY A 7 -35.09 -0.52 -6.56
C GLY A 7 -33.71 0.12 -6.38
N GLN A 8 -33.65 1.41 -6.05
CA GLN A 8 -32.39 2.10 -5.69
C GLN A 8 -31.96 1.72 -4.28
N ASP A 9 -32.88 1.70 -3.31
CA ASP A 9 -32.63 1.26 -1.92
C ASP A 9 -31.97 -0.14 -1.84
N VAL A 10 -32.53 -1.11 -2.56
CA VAL A 10 -32.01 -2.49 -2.55
C VAL A 10 -30.66 -2.60 -3.26
N SER A 11 -30.41 -1.76 -4.27
CA SER A 11 -29.12 -1.74 -4.97
C SER A 11 -28.02 -1.10 -4.11
N ASP A 12 -28.38 -0.09 -3.33
CA ASP A 12 -27.47 0.59 -2.39
C ASP A 12 -27.15 -0.35 -1.22
N ASP A 13 -28.16 -1.03 -0.64
CA ASP A 13 -27.98 -2.04 0.41
C ASP A 13 -27.07 -3.21 -0.04
N LEU A 14 -27.20 -3.66 -1.29
CA LEU A 14 -26.35 -4.72 -1.85
C LEU A 14 -24.91 -4.25 -2.11
N ALA A 15 -24.73 -2.97 -2.48
CA ALA A 15 -23.41 -2.39 -2.66
C ALA A 15 -22.69 -2.21 -1.32
N ASP A 16 -23.43 -1.81 -0.28
CA ASP A 16 -22.93 -1.69 1.09
C ASP A 16 -22.52 -3.05 1.65
N ALA A 17 -23.40 -4.06 1.56
CA ALA A 17 -23.09 -5.42 2.01
C ALA A 17 -21.88 -6.04 1.27
N ARG A 18 -21.71 -5.72 -0.02
CA ARG A 18 -20.55 -6.15 -0.80
C ARG A 18 -19.27 -5.48 -0.35
N THR A 19 -19.33 -4.17 -0.06
CA THR A 19 -18.19 -3.40 0.46
C THR A 19 -17.77 -3.91 1.84
N GLU A 20 -18.75 -4.18 2.70
CA GLU A 20 -18.54 -4.74 4.04
C GLU A 20 -17.94 -6.15 3.98
N GLY A 21 -18.40 -6.99 3.05
CA GLY A 21 -17.83 -8.31 2.79
C GLY A 21 -16.38 -8.27 2.29
N HIS A 22 -16.04 -7.31 1.42
CA HIS A 22 -14.66 -7.09 1.01
C HIS A 22 -13.78 -6.66 2.19
N GLN A 23 -14.26 -5.74 3.03
CA GLN A 23 -13.52 -5.26 4.19
C GLN A 23 -13.27 -6.36 5.23
N ILE A 24 -14.25 -7.26 5.44
CA ILE A 24 -14.09 -8.44 6.31
C ILE A 24 -13.02 -9.39 5.76
N ASN A 25 -13.04 -9.67 4.45
CA ASN A 25 -12.03 -10.54 3.83
C ASN A 25 -10.63 -9.93 3.92
N GLU A 26 -10.47 -8.64 3.65
CA GLU A 26 -9.20 -7.94 3.79
C GLU A 26 -8.66 -8.01 5.23
N THR A 27 -9.55 -7.83 6.21
CA THR A 27 -9.21 -7.91 7.63
C THR A 27 -8.81 -9.34 8.03
N PHE A 28 -9.52 -10.35 7.52
CA PHE A 28 -9.22 -11.75 7.78
C PHE A 28 -7.87 -12.16 7.19
N ASP A 29 -7.58 -11.75 5.94
CA ASP A 29 -6.30 -11.98 5.28
C ASP A 29 -5.13 -11.29 5.99
N ALA A 30 -5.36 -10.10 6.54
CA ALA A 30 -4.37 -9.39 7.35
C ALA A 30 -4.10 -10.10 8.69
N LEU A 31 -5.15 -10.59 9.37
CA LEU A 31 -5.00 -11.35 10.61
C LEU A 31 -4.26 -12.69 10.39
N LEU A 32 -4.59 -13.41 9.32
CA LEU A 32 -3.87 -14.62 8.93
C LEU A 32 -2.41 -14.33 8.60
N ARG A 33 -2.12 -13.22 7.92
CA ARG A 33 -0.75 -12.76 7.66
C ARG A 33 0.04 -12.55 8.95
N ILE A 34 -0.55 -11.87 9.94
CA ILE A 34 0.08 -11.63 11.25
C ILE A 34 0.38 -12.95 11.96
N ALA A 35 -0.60 -13.85 12.04
CA ALA A 35 -0.44 -15.15 12.70
C ALA A 35 0.68 -16.00 12.05
N GLN A 36 0.80 -15.96 10.71
CA GLN A 36 1.86 -16.67 9.98
C GLN A 36 3.25 -16.04 10.15
N ILE A 37 3.33 -14.72 10.32
CA ILE A 37 4.59 -14.02 10.61
C ILE A 37 5.04 -14.34 12.05
N GLU A 38 4.14 -14.27 13.02
CA GLU A 38 4.42 -14.53 14.44
C GLU A 38 4.79 -16.00 14.69
N ALA A 39 4.21 -16.96 13.95
CA ALA A 39 4.50 -18.39 14.08
C ALA A 39 5.88 -18.82 13.51
N GLY A 40 6.66 -17.91 12.91
CA GLY A 40 8.00 -18.21 12.37
C GLY A 40 8.01 -19.17 11.17
N ALA A 41 6.84 -19.66 10.72
CA ALA A 41 6.68 -20.62 9.63
C ALA A 41 7.08 -20.05 8.25
N ARG A 42 7.22 -18.72 8.11
CA ARG A 42 7.56 -18.06 6.85
C ARG A 42 9.05 -18.03 6.49
N LYS A 43 9.96 -18.40 7.40
CA LYS A 43 11.40 -18.42 7.08
C LYS A 43 11.76 -19.35 5.91
N ALA A 44 10.93 -20.36 5.62
CA ALA A 44 11.12 -21.28 4.50
C ALA A 44 10.92 -20.66 3.11
N ARG A 45 10.29 -19.47 3.00
CA ARG A 45 10.06 -18.76 1.73
C ARG A 45 11.07 -17.64 1.45
N PHE A 46 12.01 -17.42 2.37
CA PHE A 46 13.02 -16.38 2.18
C PHE A 46 14.03 -16.83 1.14
N THR A 47 14.20 -16.02 0.11
CA THR A 47 15.14 -16.24 -1.00
C THR A 47 15.91 -14.97 -1.28
N ASP A 48 16.90 -15.04 -2.15
CA ASP A 48 17.55 -13.84 -2.67
C ASP A 48 16.60 -13.14 -3.65
N VAL A 49 16.20 -11.92 -3.30
CA VAL A 49 15.18 -11.14 -4.01
C VAL A 49 15.81 -9.85 -4.54
N ASP A 50 15.52 -9.53 -5.79
CA ASP A 50 15.85 -8.24 -6.39
C ASP A 50 14.75 -7.22 -6.07
N LEU A 51 15.10 -6.17 -5.30
CA LEU A 51 14.16 -5.10 -4.95
C LEU A 51 13.85 -4.19 -6.13
N GLY A 52 14.77 -4.04 -7.09
CA GLY A 52 14.56 -3.27 -8.31
C GLY A 52 13.45 -3.87 -9.15
N GLU A 53 13.46 -5.20 -9.34
CA GLU A 53 12.38 -5.91 -10.07
C GLU A 53 11.01 -5.72 -9.39
N ILE A 54 10.95 -5.77 -8.06
CA ILE A 54 9.71 -5.54 -7.31
C ILE A 54 9.21 -4.12 -7.53
N LEU A 55 10.06 -3.11 -7.32
CA LEU A 55 9.66 -1.71 -7.49
C LEU A 55 9.32 -1.36 -8.93
N GLN A 56 9.95 -2.02 -9.90
CA GLN A 56 9.60 -1.87 -11.31
C GLN A 56 8.22 -2.43 -11.62
N THR A 57 7.91 -3.64 -11.12
CA THR A 57 6.56 -4.23 -11.24
C THR A 57 5.50 -3.29 -10.65
N ILE A 58 5.79 -2.69 -9.49
CA ILE A 58 4.89 -1.75 -8.82
C ILE A 58 4.75 -0.46 -9.65
N ALA A 59 5.84 0.07 -10.18
CA ALA A 59 5.79 1.24 -11.05
C ALA A 59 4.88 1.00 -12.26
N GLU A 60 5.00 -0.15 -12.91
CA GLU A 60 4.17 -0.53 -14.06
C GLU A 60 2.66 -0.59 -13.72
N ILE A 61 2.32 -1.06 -12.51
CA ILE A 61 0.91 -1.16 -12.08
C ILE A 61 0.32 0.21 -11.72
N TYR A 62 1.08 1.08 -11.06
CA TYR A 62 0.55 2.29 -10.45
C TYR A 62 0.84 3.59 -11.20
N THR A 63 1.64 3.57 -12.27
CA THR A 63 1.94 4.79 -13.07
C THR A 63 0.66 5.39 -13.63
N ASP A 64 -0.14 4.62 -14.36
CA ASP A 64 -1.38 5.11 -14.97
C ASP A 64 -2.37 5.60 -13.90
N VAL A 65 -2.49 4.85 -12.79
CA VAL A 65 -3.35 5.22 -11.66
C VAL A 65 -2.90 6.55 -11.04
N ALA A 66 -1.59 6.77 -10.91
CA ALA A 66 -1.05 8.03 -10.40
C ALA A 66 -1.37 9.20 -11.33
N GLU A 67 -1.21 9.00 -12.65
CA GLU A 67 -1.47 10.01 -13.66
C GLU A 67 -2.95 10.41 -13.72
N ASP A 68 -3.87 9.44 -13.68
CA ASP A 68 -5.32 9.67 -13.62
C ASP A 68 -5.72 10.54 -12.41
N ASP A 69 -4.97 10.39 -11.31
CA ASP A 69 -5.13 11.11 -10.05
C ASP A 69 -4.38 12.46 -9.99
N GLY A 70 -3.76 12.87 -11.11
CA GLY A 70 -2.99 14.10 -11.27
C GLY A 70 -1.65 14.10 -10.53
N LYS A 71 -1.09 12.92 -10.25
CA LYS A 71 0.19 12.72 -9.54
C LYS A 71 1.22 12.14 -10.52
N VAL A 72 2.48 12.08 -10.11
CA VAL A 72 3.56 11.50 -10.92
C VAL A 72 4.29 10.45 -10.10
N LEU A 73 4.25 9.20 -10.55
CA LEU A 73 5.06 8.12 -9.98
C LEU A 73 6.29 7.88 -10.86
N SER A 74 7.48 7.99 -10.28
CA SER A 74 8.74 7.87 -11.02
C SER A 74 9.67 6.82 -10.41
N PRO A 75 10.01 5.75 -11.13
CA PRO A 75 11.08 4.84 -10.74
C PRO A 75 12.45 5.50 -10.94
N THR A 76 13.29 5.52 -9.91
CA THR A 76 14.61 6.16 -9.91
C THR A 76 15.65 5.17 -9.40
N GLN A 77 16.76 5.02 -10.11
CA GLN A 77 17.90 4.17 -9.68
C GLN A 77 17.57 2.69 -9.42
N LEU A 78 16.49 2.15 -10.01
CA LEU A 78 16.10 0.75 -9.79
C LEU A 78 17.11 -0.29 -10.31
N ASN A 79 18.09 0.14 -11.14
CA ASN A 79 18.92 -0.74 -11.94
C ASN A 79 20.43 -0.62 -11.63
N GLU A 80 20.83 0.15 -10.61
CA GLU A 80 22.26 0.54 -10.45
C GLU A 80 23.16 -0.51 -9.78
N MET A 81 22.63 -1.62 -9.27
CA MET A 81 23.37 -2.86 -8.93
C MET A 81 22.35 -3.93 -8.53
N VAL A 82 22.52 -5.18 -9.01
CA VAL A 82 21.68 -6.34 -8.66
C VAL A 82 21.99 -6.79 -7.22
N ASP A 83 21.79 -5.90 -6.26
CA ASP A 83 22.02 -6.19 -4.85
C ASP A 83 20.77 -6.84 -4.28
N ARG A 84 20.81 -8.18 -4.30
CA ARG A 84 19.73 -9.01 -3.78
C ARG A 84 19.68 -8.94 -2.25
N VAL A 85 18.48 -8.91 -1.72
CA VAL A 85 18.22 -9.03 -0.28
C VAL A 85 17.62 -10.38 0.02
N HIS A 86 17.95 -10.95 1.18
CA HIS A 86 17.33 -12.19 1.63
C HIS A 86 15.95 -11.89 2.25
N GLY A 87 14.87 -12.27 1.56
CA GLY A 87 13.51 -11.89 1.93
C GLY A 87 12.42 -12.72 1.25
N ASP A 88 11.17 -12.51 1.66
CA ASP A 88 9.99 -13.06 0.99
C ASP A 88 9.49 -12.06 -0.06
N ARG A 89 9.53 -12.45 -1.33
CA ARG A 89 9.17 -11.60 -2.47
C ARG A 89 7.73 -11.08 -2.38
N GLU A 90 6.79 -11.90 -1.93
CA GLU A 90 5.37 -11.52 -1.86
C GLU A 90 5.15 -10.48 -0.76
N LEU A 91 5.82 -10.65 0.39
CA LEU A 91 5.69 -9.69 1.50
C LEU A 91 6.33 -8.35 1.16
N LEU A 92 7.49 -8.36 0.52
CA LEU A 92 8.14 -7.13 0.06
C LEU A 92 7.28 -6.43 -0.98
N THR A 93 6.72 -7.17 -1.94
CA THR A 93 5.80 -6.62 -2.96
C THR A 93 4.59 -5.97 -2.30
N GLN A 94 3.93 -6.66 -1.37
CA GLN A 94 2.79 -6.12 -0.63
C GLN A 94 3.17 -4.86 0.16
N MET A 95 4.30 -4.89 0.86
CA MET A 95 4.77 -3.76 1.67
C MET A 95 4.94 -2.50 0.80
N PHE A 96 5.61 -2.62 -0.35
CA PHE A 96 5.80 -1.47 -1.25
C PHE A 96 4.50 -1.02 -1.92
N ALA A 97 3.61 -1.96 -2.28
CA ALA A 97 2.28 -1.61 -2.81
C ALA A 97 1.48 -0.79 -1.79
N ASN A 98 1.46 -1.21 -0.51
CA ASN A 98 0.80 -0.47 0.56
C ASN A 98 1.35 0.96 0.71
N LEU A 99 2.67 1.14 0.61
CA LEU A 99 3.29 2.46 0.69
C LEU A 99 2.89 3.36 -0.49
N VAL A 100 2.86 2.81 -1.70
CA VAL A 100 2.43 3.54 -2.90
C VAL A 100 0.95 3.92 -2.82
N GLU A 101 0.09 2.97 -2.44
CA GLU A 101 -1.35 3.23 -2.24
C GLU A 101 -1.60 4.30 -1.18
N ASN A 102 -0.83 4.30 -0.09
CA ASN A 102 -0.89 5.34 0.92
C ASN A 102 -0.51 6.70 0.33
N ALA A 103 0.55 6.78 -0.47
CA ALA A 103 0.94 8.01 -1.14
C ALA A 103 -0.14 8.50 -2.11
N LEU A 104 -0.71 7.62 -2.94
CA LEU A 104 -1.80 7.94 -3.87
C LEU A 104 -3.06 8.44 -3.15
N ARG A 105 -3.44 7.75 -2.06
CA ARG A 105 -4.66 8.06 -1.29
C ARG A 105 -4.55 9.37 -0.50
N HIS A 106 -3.38 9.66 0.05
CA HIS A 106 -3.23 10.74 1.04
C HIS A 106 -2.59 12.01 0.48
N CYS A 107 -1.89 11.93 -0.65
CA CYS A 107 -1.28 13.10 -1.27
C CYS A 107 -2.24 13.82 -2.24
N PRO A 108 -2.17 15.17 -2.32
CA PRO A 108 -2.96 15.93 -3.29
C PRO A 108 -2.43 15.75 -4.74
N PRO A 109 -3.22 16.13 -5.77
CA PRO A 109 -2.72 16.29 -7.13
C PRO A 109 -1.49 17.21 -7.20
N GLY A 110 -0.58 16.94 -8.13
CA GLY A 110 0.71 17.62 -8.28
C GLY A 110 1.85 17.00 -7.45
N THR A 111 1.57 15.95 -6.66
CA THR A 111 2.58 15.23 -5.89
C THR A 111 3.42 14.33 -6.78
N SER A 112 4.74 14.32 -6.54
CA SER A 112 5.69 13.38 -7.09
C SER A 112 5.99 12.29 -6.07
N ILE A 113 5.80 11.04 -6.48
CA ILE A 113 6.08 9.81 -5.73
C ILE A 113 7.29 9.14 -6.38
N LYS A 114 8.35 8.92 -5.62
CA LYS A 114 9.60 8.35 -6.10
C LYS A 114 9.80 6.96 -5.54
N LEU A 115 10.04 6.00 -6.42
CA LEU A 115 10.48 4.66 -6.06
C LEU A 115 11.99 4.58 -6.26
N SER A 116 12.72 4.11 -5.26
CA SER A 116 14.18 4.06 -5.33
C SER A 116 14.76 2.81 -4.69
N VAL A 117 15.86 2.33 -5.26
CA VAL A 117 16.75 1.32 -4.66
C VAL A 117 18.16 1.86 -4.79
N THR A 118 18.90 1.92 -3.68
CA THR A 118 20.29 2.36 -3.69
C THR A 118 21.12 1.50 -2.75
N ARG A 119 22.37 1.20 -3.15
CA ARG A 119 23.33 0.56 -2.27
C ARG A 119 23.98 1.60 -1.36
N GLN A 120 23.98 1.34 -0.05
CA GLN A 120 24.74 2.11 0.93
C GLN A 120 25.66 1.15 1.71
N GLY A 121 26.88 0.99 1.20
CA GLY A 121 27.87 0.09 1.78
C GLY A 121 27.44 -1.38 1.69
N ASP A 122 27.21 -2.00 2.85
CA ASP A 122 26.75 -3.39 2.99
C ASP A 122 25.22 -3.54 2.99
N ARG A 123 24.48 -2.43 2.90
CA ARG A 123 23.02 -2.40 2.94
C ARG A 123 22.42 -1.97 1.61
N VAL A 124 21.22 -2.47 1.36
CA VAL A 124 20.34 -2.01 0.28
C VAL A 124 19.27 -1.13 0.92
N LEU A 125 19.15 0.10 0.44
CA LEU A 125 18.11 1.04 0.84
C LEU A 125 17.08 1.13 -0.29
N ALA A 126 15.88 0.63 -0.04
CA ALA A 126 14.73 0.81 -0.90
C ALA A 126 13.72 1.75 -0.25
N GLY A 127 13.07 2.61 -1.04
CA GLY A 127 12.19 3.63 -0.51
C GLY A 127 11.11 4.08 -1.48
N VAL A 128 9.96 4.42 -0.89
CA VAL A 128 8.88 5.18 -1.51
C VAL A 128 8.89 6.56 -0.85
N CYS A 129 9.06 7.61 -1.65
CA CYS A 129 9.18 8.98 -1.14
C CYS A 129 8.21 9.90 -1.90
N ASP A 130 7.30 10.54 -1.17
CA ASP A 130 6.42 11.58 -1.71
C ASP A 130 6.81 12.98 -1.23
N ASN A 131 6.39 14.00 -1.96
CA ASN A 131 6.48 15.41 -1.54
C ASN A 131 5.12 15.97 -1.07
N GLY A 132 4.27 15.10 -0.51
CA GLY A 132 2.96 15.46 0.01
C GLY A 132 3.01 16.21 1.33
N PRO A 133 1.86 16.38 2.02
CA PRO A 133 1.76 17.14 3.27
C PRO A 133 2.53 16.49 4.44
N GLY A 134 2.96 15.23 4.29
CA GLY A 134 3.65 14.47 5.32
C GLY A 134 2.77 14.12 6.52
N ILE A 135 3.40 13.52 7.53
CA ILE A 135 2.75 13.11 8.77
C ILE A 135 3.16 14.08 9.90
N PRO A 136 2.20 14.68 10.64
CA PRO A 136 2.48 15.49 11.82
C PRO A 136 3.40 14.77 12.81
N ALA A 137 4.31 15.51 13.46
CA ALA A 137 5.39 14.90 14.25
C ALA A 137 4.88 14.04 15.42
N ASP A 138 3.78 14.45 16.04
CA ASP A 138 3.06 13.78 17.12
C ASP A 138 2.30 12.51 16.68
N GLU A 139 2.17 12.31 15.37
CA GLU A 139 1.41 11.22 14.76
C GLU A 139 2.32 10.16 14.12
N ARG A 140 3.61 10.46 13.92
CA ARG A 140 4.57 9.58 13.22
C ARG A 140 4.74 8.19 13.84
N GLU A 141 4.68 8.08 15.16
CA GLU A 141 4.76 6.77 15.83
C GLU A 141 3.42 6.04 15.84
N LYS A 142 2.31 6.80 15.83
CA LYS A 142 0.95 6.26 15.93
C LYS A 142 0.50 5.61 14.63
N VAL A 143 0.95 6.11 13.47
CA VAL A 143 0.61 5.54 12.15
C VAL A 143 1.10 4.09 11.97
N PHE A 144 2.03 3.61 12.79
CA PHE A 144 2.44 2.20 12.81
C PHE A 144 1.59 1.32 13.73
N GLN A 145 0.67 1.90 14.50
CA GLN A 145 -0.25 1.15 15.35
C GLN A 145 -1.39 0.57 14.50
N ARG A 146 -1.78 -0.67 14.82
CA ARG A 146 -2.87 -1.37 14.15
C ARG A 146 -4.16 -0.53 14.25
N LEU A 147 -4.88 -0.36 13.15
CA LEU A 147 -6.16 0.35 13.05
C LEU A 147 -6.08 1.88 13.28
N TYR A 148 -4.88 2.44 13.36
CA TYR A 148 -4.72 3.88 13.57
C TYR A 148 -4.94 4.67 12.28
N ARG A 149 -5.69 5.77 12.38
CA ARG A 149 -5.97 6.69 11.26
C ARG A 149 -5.74 8.12 11.72
N LEU A 150 -5.00 8.89 10.93
CA LEU A 150 -4.71 10.31 11.16
C LEU A 150 -5.95 11.21 11.24
N ASP A 151 -7.04 10.81 10.56
CA ASP A 151 -8.30 11.56 10.60
C ASP A 151 -9.50 10.59 10.46
N PRO A 152 -10.29 10.39 11.53
CA PRO A 152 -11.51 9.58 11.47
C PRO A 152 -12.65 10.25 10.67
N SER A 153 -12.54 11.55 10.36
CA SER A 153 -13.57 12.30 9.63
C SER A 153 -13.41 12.26 8.11
N ARG A 154 -12.28 11.75 7.59
CA ARG A 154 -12.07 11.52 6.16
C ARG A 154 -12.71 10.20 5.75
N SER A 155 -13.81 10.29 5.01
CA SER A 155 -14.60 9.21 4.41
C SER A 155 -13.88 8.43 3.30
N THR A 156 -12.59 8.11 3.47
CA THR A 156 -11.82 7.30 2.53
C THR A 156 -11.87 5.83 2.98
N PRO A 157 -12.27 4.88 2.12
CA PRO A 157 -12.23 3.45 2.46
C PRO A 157 -10.79 2.96 2.75
N GLY A 158 -10.60 2.15 3.79
CA GLY A 158 -9.32 1.53 4.15
C GLY A 158 -9.30 0.91 5.55
N SER A 159 -8.73 -0.29 5.69
CA SER A 159 -8.72 -1.08 6.93
C SER A 159 -7.72 -0.59 8.00
N GLY A 160 -6.75 0.26 7.64
CA GLY A 160 -5.69 0.71 8.58
C GLY A 160 -4.74 -0.42 8.98
N LEU A 161 -4.63 -1.45 8.13
CA LEU A 161 -3.76 -2.62 8.28
C LEU A 161 -2.63 -2.66 7.24
N GLY A 162 -2.52 -1.61 6.42
CA GLY A 162 -1.49 -1.46 5.39
C GLY A 162 -0.12 -1.16 5.97
#